data_AF-A0A9X0B2P2-F1
#
_entry.id   AF-A0A9X0B2P2-F1
#
_cell.length_a   1.000
_cell.length_b   1.000
_cell.length_c   1.000
_cell.angle_alpha   90.00
_cell.angle_beta   90.00
_cell.angle_gamma   90.00
#
_symmetry.space_group_name_H-M   'P 1'
#
loop_
_entity.id
_entity.type
_entity.pdbx_description
1 polymer ?
#
loop_
_entity_poly.entity_id
_entity_poly.type
_entity_poly.pdbx_seq_one_letter_code
_entity_poly.pdbx_strand_id
1 'polypeptide(L)'
;MSSVIYKNLPGPVGDCLKPSLATTATLPVSPTTSFVYTTGHIGLDLETGNIINSPVENEFEAIFDCLDAALRHAGATLGLRHAFNLVAYLVDSTDEETMMRVFRQKFPGHTPTWTTVVVKEIVVPKMRAEISASGVIFHNGD
;
A
#
# COMPACT_ATOMS: atom_id res chain seq x y z
N MET A 1 -23.71 5.34 -14.69
CA MET A 1 -23.64 5.39 -13.22
C MET A 1 -22.17 5.25 -12.83
N SER A 2 -21.64 6.13 -11.99
CA SER A 2 -20.29 5.98 -11.45
C SER A 2 -20.30 4.84 -10.43
N SER A 3 -19.62 3.73 -10.72
CA SER A 3 -19.47 2.60 -9.80
C SER A 3 -18.06 2.59 -9.20
N VAL A 4 -17.93 1.97 -8.03
CA VAL A 4 -16.60 1.64 -7.48
C VAL A 4 -15.89 0.67 -8.43
N ILE A 5 -14.60 0.92 -8.69
CA ILE A 5 -13.78 0.11 -9.58
C ILE A 5 -12.79 -0.67 -8.74
N TYR A 6 -12.91 -2.00 -8.73
CA TYR A 6 -11.98 -2.88 -8.04
C TYR A 6 -10.92 -3.40 -9.01
N LYS A 7 -9.66 -3.38 -8.58
CA LYS A 7 -8.55 -3.96 -9.35
C LYS A 7 -7.69 -4.84 -8.46
N ASN A 8 -7.26 -5.96 -9.02
CA ASN A 8 -6.19 -6.78 -8.46
C ASN A 8 -4.90 -6.48 -9.22
N LEU A 9 -3.81 -6.29 -8.49
CA LEU A 9 -2.49 -6.20 -9.09
C LEU A 9 -2.25 -7.47 -9.94
N PRO A 10 -1.69 -7.37 -11.14
CA PRO A 10 -1.30 -8.56 -11.89
C PRO A 10 -0.11 -9.25 -11.20
N GLY A 11 -0.04 -10.57 -11.31
CA GLY A 11 1.05 -11.37 -10.77
C GLY A 11 0.82 -11.86 -9.33
N PRO A 12 1.83 -12.52 -8.74
CA PRO A 12 1.64 -13.34 -7.55
C PRO A 12 1.03 -12.61 -6.36
N VAL A 13 1.43 -11.36 -6.11
CA VAL A 13 0.88 -10.56 -4.99
C VAL A 13 -0.63 -10.35 -5.10
N GLY A 14 -1.13 -10.04 -6.30
CA GLY A 14 -2.57 -9.89 -6.48
C GLY A 14 -3.30 -11.23 -6.52
N ASP A 15 -2.62 -12.30 -6.95
CA ASP A 15 -3.17 -13.66 -6.96
C ASP A 15 -3.34 -14.23 -5.54
N CYS A 16 -2.48 -13.86 -4.59
CA CYS A 16 -2.62 -14.19 -3.17
C CYS A 16 -3.93 -13.67 -2.54
N LEU A 17 -4.51 -12.60 -3.10
CA LEU A 17 -5.71 -11.96 -2.57
C LEU A 17 -6.99 -12.47 -3.26
N LYS A 18 -6.88 -13.05 -4.44
CA LYS A 18 -8.02 -13.59 -5.18
C LYS A 18 -8.51 -14.89 -4.55
N PRO A 19 -9.82 -15.18 -4.63
CA PRO A 19 -10.89 -14.32 -5.16
C PRO A 19 -11.48 -13.36 -4.10
N SER A 20 -10.94 -13.35 -2.87
CA SER A 20 -11.59 -12.76 -1.71
C SER A 20 -11.50 -11.24 -1.65
N LEU A 21 -10.39 -10.66 -2.08
CA LEU A 21 -10.08 -9.23 -1.90
C LEU A 21 -9.51 -8.63 -3.20
N ALA A 22 -9.85 -7.37 -3.45
CA ALA A 22 -9.18 -6.55 -4.45
C ALA A 22 -7.93 -5.92 -3.85
N THR A 23 -6.89 -5.69 -4.66
CA THR A 23 -5.70 -4.95 -4.22
C THR A 23 -6.03 -3.46 -4.04
N THR A 24 -6.89 -2.92 -4.90
CA THR A 24 -7.36 -1.53 -4.80
C THR A 24 -8.85 -1.40 -5.09
N ALA A 25 -9.44 -0.36 -4.49
CA ALA A 25 -10.77 0.13 -4.80
C ALA A 25 -10.70 1.62 -5.16
N THR A 26 -11.16 1.97 -6.35
CA THR A 26 -11.21 3.35 -6.85
C THR A 26 -12.65 3.86 -6.81
N LEU A 27 -12.85 4.96 -6.09
CA LEU A 27 -14.13 5.66 -5.96
C LEU A 27 -14.08 6.95 -6.81
N PRO A 28 -14.82 7.03 -7.93
CA PRO A 28 -14.97 8.28 -8.67
C PRO A 28 -15.65 9.35 -7.81
N VAL A 29 -15.03 10.53 -7.68
CA VAL A 29 -15.57 11.68 -6.93
C VAL A 29 -16.11 12.74 -7.90
N SER A 30 -15.43 12.96 -9.01
CA SER A 30 -15.80 13.88 -10.08
C SER A 30 -15.28 13.36 -11.43
N PRO A 31 -15.60 13.99 -12.58
CA PRO A 31 -15.00 13.63 -13.86
C PRO A 31 -13.47 13.71 -13.90
N THR A 32 -12.86 14.54 -13.04
CA THR A 32 -11.41 14.80 -13.03
C THR A 32 -10.72 14.25 -11.79
N THR A 33 -11.44 13.61 -10.86
CA THR A 33 -10.87 13.16 -9.58
C THR A 33 -11.51 11.88 -9.07
N SER A 34 -10.68 10.95 -8.64
CA SER A 34 -11.09 9.76 -7.90
C SER A 34 -10.28 9.61 -6.61
N PHE A 35 -10.88 9.03 -5.59
CA PHE A 35 -10.13 8.45 -4.47
C PHE A 35 -9.76 7.00 -4.79
N VAL A 36 -8.62 6.57 -4.28
CA VAL A 36 -8.14 5.19 -4.40
C VAL A 36 -7.69 4.69 -3.04
N TYR A 37 -8.10 3.48 -2.70
CA TYR A 37 -7.77 2.81 -1.45
C TYR A 37 -7.07 1.50 -1.78
N THR A 38 -6.00 1.18 -1.05
CA THR A 38 -5.40 -0.15 -1.10
C THR A 38 -5.99 -1.03 -0.01
N THR A 39 -5.96 -2.35 -0.22
CA THR A 39 -5.97 -3.27 0.92
C THR A 39 -4.71 -3.07 1.79
N GLY A 40 -4.70 -3.68 2.97
CA GLY A 40 -3.47 -3.83 3.76
C GLY A 40 -2.45 -4.71 3.04
N HIS A 41 -1.19 -4.29 3.04
CA HIS A 41 -0.07 -5.05 2.50
C HIS A 41 0.93 -5.38 3.59
N ILE A 42 1.41 -6.62 3.54
CA ILE A 42 2.59 -7.13 4.23
C ILE A 42 3.78 -7.18 3.24
N GLY A 43 4.98 -7.46 3.72
CA GLY A 43 6.17 -7.62 2.88
C GLY A 43 6.07 -8.82 1.96
N LEU A 44 5.83 -8.58 0.67
CA LEU A 44 5.80 -9.59 -0.37
C LEU A 44 6.70 -9.18 -1.55
N ASP A 45 7.40 -10.14 -2.11
CA ASP A 45 8.09 -9.96 -3.39
C ASP A 45 7.05 -9.84 -4.52
N LEU A 46 7.13 -8.78 -5.33
CA LEU A 46 6.18 -8.52 -6.41
C LEU A 46 6.24 -9.55 -7.54
N GLU A 47 7.42 -10.13 -7.80
CA GLU A 47 7.65 -11.05 -8.91
C GLU A 47 7.31 -12.48 -8.52
N THR A 48 7.60 -12.88 -7.28
CA THR A 48 7.46 -14.26 -6.83
C THR A 48 6.30 -14.48 -5.86
N GLY A 49 5.80 -13.43 -5.21
CA GLY A 49 4.77 -13.51 -4.16
C GLY A 49 5.27 -14.10 -2.84
N ASN A 50 6.60 -14.21 -2.67
CA ASN A 50 7.18 -14.78 -1.46
C ASN A 50 7.18 -13.75 -0.33
N ILE A 51 7.06 -14.24 0.91
CA ILE A 51 7.17 -13.41 2.10
C ILE A 51 8.59 -12.84 2.23
N ILE A 52 8.67 -11.53 2.46
CA ILE A 52 9.88 -10.81 2.83
C ILE A 52 9.67 -10.25 4.24
N ASN A 53 10.38 -10.82 5.22
CA ASN A 53 10.30 -10.41 6.62
C ASN A 53 11.68 -10.32 7.31
N SER A 54 12.77 -10.37 6.52
CA SER A 54 14.14 -10.27 7.02
C SER A 54 15.10 -9.82 5.92
N PRO A 55 16.01 -8.86 6.21
CA PRO A 55 16.02 -7.99 7.40
C PRO A 55 14.77 -7.10 7.47
N VAL A 56 14.57 -6.43 8.61
CA VAL A 56 13.37 -5.60 8.87
C VAL A 56 13.18 -4.50 7.81
N GLU A 57 14.27 -3.92 7.30
CA GLU A 57 14.25 -2.96 6.19
C GLU A 57 13.59 -3.53 4.95
N ASN A 58 13.93 -4.76 4.57
CA ASN A 58 13.43 -5.40 3.36
C ASN A 58 11.93 -5.65 3.45
N GLU A 59 11.41 -5.95 4.65
CA GLU A 59 9.96 -6.07 4.85
C GLU A 59 9.26 -4.75 4.55
N PHE A 60 9.73 -3.64 5.12
CA PHE A 60 9.14 -2.32 4.87
C PHE A 60 9.32 -1.86 3.42
N GLU A 61 10.47 -2.13 2.79
CA GLU A 61 10.67 -1.86 1.38
C GLU A 61 9.64 -2.60 0.53
N ALA A 62 9.45 -3.90 0.78
CA ALA A 62 8.49 -4.74 0.07
C ALA A 62 7.04 -4.31 0.30
N ILE A 63 6.67 -3.90 1.52
CA ILE A 63 5.34 -3.35 1.82
C ILE A 63 5.10 -2.10 0.96
N PHE A 64 6.04 -1.16 0.96
CA PHE A 64 5.89 0.07 0.18
C PHE A 64 5.92 -0.17 -1.33
N ASP A 65 6.70 -1.13 -1.81
CA ASP A 65 6.71 -1.51 -3.24
C ASP A 65 5.38 -2.12 -3.65
N CYS A 66 4.77 -2.97 -2.81
CA CYS A 66 3.43 -3.50 -3.05
C CYS A 66 2.37 -2.40 -3.11
N LEU A 67 2.38 -1.47 -2.14
CA LEU A 67 1.45 -0.33 -2.11
C LEU A 67 1.63 0.59 -3.33
N ASP A 68 2.88 0.91 -3.69
CA ASP A 68 3.18 1.76 -4.85
C ASP A 68 2.73 1.10 -6.15
N ALA A 69 3.02 -0.19 -6.34
CA ALA A 69 2.58 -0.97 -7.51
C ALA A 69 1.06 -1.05 -7.60
N ALA A 70 0.38 -1.30 -6.49
CA ALA A 70 -1.08 -1.34 -6.40
C ALA A 70 -1.71 0.00 -6.84
N LEU A 71 -1.23 1.12 -6.28
CA LEU A 71 -1.71 2.45 -6.61
C LEU A 71 -1.45 2.81 -8.09
N ARG A 72 -0.26 2.50 -8.61
CA ARG A 72 0.08 2.71 -10.03
C ARG A 72 -0.86 1.93 -10.95
N HIS A 73 -1.09 0.66 -10.65
CA HIS A 73 -2.00 -0.18 -11.42
C HIS A 73 -3.45 0.33 -11.39
N ALA A 74 -3.86 0.96 -10.27
CA ALA A 74 -5.17 1.59 -10.15
C ALA A 74 -5.31 2.86 -11.01
N GLY A 75 -4.20 3.49 -11.40
CA GLY A 75 -4.16 4.72 -12.21
C GLY A 75 -3.53 5.92 -11.50
N ALA A 76 -3.08 5.78 -10.25
CA ALA A 76 -2.30 6.81 -9.58
C ALA A 76 -0.87 6.79 -10.13
N THR A 77 -0.59 7.58 -11.17
CA THR A 77 0.67 7.53 -11.94
C THR A 77 1.93 7.80 -11.12
N LEU A 78 1.84 8.58 -10.05
CA LEU A 78 2.93 8.82 -9.09
C LEU A 78 2.95 7.83 -7.90
N GLY A 79 2.11 6.79 -7.95
CA GLY A 79 2.05 5.72 -6.95
C GLY A 79 1.81 6.25 -5.54
N LEU A 80 2.64 5.83 -4.59
CA LEU A 80 2.54 6.23 -3.18
C LEU A 80 2.69 7.73 -2.97
N ARG A 81 3.29 8.50 -3.89
CA ARG A 81 3.35 9.98 -3.77
C ARG A 81 1.99 10.66 -3.90
N HIS A 82 0.99 9.97 -4.44
CA HIS A 82 -0.41 10.42 -4.45
C HIS A 82 -1.19 9.97 -3.21
N ALA A 83 -0.60 9.17 -2.32
CA ALA A 83 -1.23 8.83 -1.06
C ALA A 83 -1.27 10.08 -0.17
N PHE A 84 -2.44 10.38 0.40
CA PHE A 84 -2.57 11.46 1.38
C PHE A 84 -2.71 10.92 2.81
N ASN A 85 -3.03 9.64 2.98
CA ASN A 85 -3.18 8.99 4.28
C ASN A 85 -2.64 7.57 4.27
N LEU A 86 -1.87 7.20 5.30
CA LEU A 86 -1.45 5.83 5.58
C LEU A 86 -1.86 5.40 6.99
N VAL A 87 -2.20 4.12 7.13
CA VAL A 87 -2.42 3.47 8.42
C VAL A 87 -1.48 2.27 8.50
N ALA A 88 -0.62 2.26 9.52
CA ALA A 88 0.36 1.22 9.77
C ALA A 88 0.05 0.48 11.08
N TYR A 89 -0.04 -0.84 11.02
CA TYR A 89 -0.08 -1.71 12.18
C TYR A 89 1.28 -2.37 12.34
N LEU A 90 1.93 -2.17 13.49
CA LEU A 90 3.23 -2.75 13.82
C LEU A 90 3.10 -3.77 14.95
N VAL A 91 3.89 -4.84 14.94
CA VAL A 91 3.98 -5.79 16.06
C VAL A 91 4.94 -5.29 17.14
N ASP A 92 6.00 -4.58 16.75
CA ASP A 92 6.97 -3.97 17.67
C ASP A 92 7.07 -2.46 17.39
N SER A 93 6.94 -1.66 18.46
CA SER A 93 7.13 -0.20 18.39
C SER A 93 8.53 0.21 17.93
N THR A 94 9.56 -0.61 18.17
CA THR A 94 10.93 -0.26 17.77
C THR A 94 11.12 -0.26 16.25
N ASP A 95 10.22 -0.91 15.51
CA ASP A 95 10.28 -0.99 14.05
C ASP A 95 9.82 0.31 13.37
N GLU A 96 9.19 1.25 14.10
CA GLU A 96 8.71 2.53 13.54
C GLU A 96 9.84 3.39 12.97
N GLU A 97 10.99 3.45 13.64
CA GLU A 97 12.13 4.25 13.16
C GLU A 97 12.62 3.74 11.79
N THR A 98 12.72 2.42 11.65
CA THR A 98 13.10 1.77 10.39
C THR A 98 12.04 1.99 9.32
N MET A 99 10.76 1.77 9.63
CA MET A 99 9.65 2.02 8.70
C MET A 99 9.70 3.45 8.15
N MET A 100 9.82 4.44 9.03
CA MET A 100 9.83 5.86 8.67
C MET A 100 11.10 6.24 7.89
N ARG A 101 12.25 5.63 8.20
CA ARG A 101 13.49 5.82 7.43
C ARG A 101 13.35 5.29 6.02
N VAL A 102 12.88 4.05 5.84
CA VAL A 102 12.65 3.44 4.52
C VAL A 102 11.68 4.28 3.70
N PHE A 103 10.57 4.72 4.31
CA PHE A 103 9.58 5.57 3.64
C PHE A 103 10.20 6.88 3.12
N ARG A 104 10.97 7.59 3.96
CA ARG A 104 11.64 8.84 3.56
C ARG A 104 12.69 8.64 2.46
N GLN A 105 13.38 7.50 2.46
CA GLN A 105 14.36 7.16 1.43
C GLN A 105 13.70 6.87 0.08
N LYS A 106 12.59 6.11 0.08
CA LYS A 106 11.85 5.78 -1.16
C LYS A 106 11.04 6.97 -1.71
N PHE A 107 10.46 7.78 -0.82
CA PHE A 107 9.58 8.90 -1.18
C PHE A 107 10.06 10.23 -0.59
N PRO A 108 11.26 10.72 -0.96
CA PRO A 108 11.81 11.95 -0.41
C PRO A 108 10.85 13.14 -0.63
N GLY A 109 10.68 13.93 0.43
CA GLY A 109 9.81 15.11 0.48
C GLY A 109 8.31 14.84 0.62
N HIS A 110 7.87 13.59 0.59
CA HIS A 110 6.45 13.25 0.74
C HIS A 110 6.06 13.15 2.23
N THR A 111 4.95 13.81 2.60
CA THR A 111 4.50 13.97 4.00
C THR A 111 2.98 13.73 4.13
N PRO A 112 2.49 12.50 3.88
CA PRO A 112 1.08 12.17 4.06
C PRO A 112 0.68 12.17 5.54
N THR A 113 -0.63 12.21 5.82
CA THR A 113 -1.11 11.92 7.17
C THR A 113 -0.82 10.47 7.49
N TRP A 114 -0.49 10.18 8.75
CA TRP A 114 -0.07 8.85 9.15
C TRP A 114 -0.64 8.50 10.52
N THR A 115 -1.19 7.30 10.65
CA THR A 115 -1.56 6.70 11.94
C THR A 115 -0.78 5.39 12.11
N THR A 116 0.00 5.29 13.18
CA THR A 116 0.72 4.06 13.55
C THR A 116 0.11 3.49 14.82
N VAL A 117 -0.17 2.18 14.85
CA VAL A 117 -0.70 1.48 16.01
C VAL A 117 0.11 0.21 16.24
N VAL A 118 0.46 -0.06 17.50
CA VAL A 118 1.04 -1.35 17.89
C VAL A 118 -0.08 -2.36 18.13
N VAL A 119 -0.02 -3.49 17.45
CA VAL A 119 -0.99 -4.60 17.53
C VAL A 119 -0.33 -5.84 18.11
N LYS A 120 -1.15 -6.78 18.60
CA LYS A 120 -0.65 -8.04 19.17
C LYS A 120 0.08 -8.89 18.11
N GLU A 121 -0.50 -9.00 16.92
CA GLU A 121 0.00 -9.84 15.82
C GLU A 121 -0.64 -9.41 14.50
N ILE A 122 0.07 -9.68 13.39
CA ILE A 122 -0.47 -9.61 12.02
C ILE A 122 -0.98 -10.99 11.62
N VAL A 123 -2.05 -11.04 10.81
CA VAL A 123 -2.71 -12.31 10.43
C VAL A 123 -1.75 -13.29 9.76
N VAL A 124 -0.83 -12.78 8.92
CA VAL A 124 0.23 -13.61 8.32
C VAL A 124 1.35 -13.82 9.33
N PRO A 125 1.69 -15.07 9.68
CA PRO A 125 2.69 -15.35 10.70
C PRO A 125 4.05 -14.72 10.38
N LYS A 126 4.71 -14.21 11.43
CA LYS A 126 6.05 -13.61 11.38
C LYS A 126 6.16 -12.28 10.61
N MET A 127 5.05 -11.70 10.16
CA MET A 127 5.05 -10.33 9.66
C MET A 127 5.12 -9.35 10.82
N ARG A 128 5.92 -8.32 10.65
CA ARG A 128 6.12 -7.23 11.60
C ARG A 128 5.15 -6.10 11.37
N ALA A 129 4.66 -5.94 10.15
CA ALA A 129 3.77 -4.86 9.80
C ALA A 129 2.73 -5.24 8.75
N GLU A 130 1.59 -4.53 8.81
CA GLU A 130 0.62 -4.45 7.73
C GLU A 130 0.23 -2.98 7.54
N ILE A 131 0.34 -2.47 6.31
CA ILE A 131 0.14 -1.04 6.01
C ILE A 131 -0.87 -0.90 4.88
N SER A 132 -1.78 0.07 5.01
CA SER A 132 -2.71 0.47 3.95
C SER A 132 -2.53 1.95 3.60
N ALA A 133 -2.87 2.30 2.35
CA ALA A 133 -2.78 3.66 1.85
C ALA A 133 -4.11 4.11 1.21
N SER A 134 -4.43 5.38 1.41
CA SER A 134 -5.48 6.10 0.69
C SER A 134 -4.85 7.24 -0.10
N GLY A 135 -5.23 7.37 -1.36
CA GLY A 135 -4.68 8.36 -2.27
C GLY A 135 -5.71 8.97 -3.20
N VAL A 136 -5.22 9.87 -4.05
CA VAL A 136 -6.02 10.59 -5.04
C VAL A 136 -5.51 10.34 -6.45
N ILE A 137 -6.42 10.21 -7.40
CA ILE A 137 -6.12 10.17 -8.83
C ILE A 137 -6.71 11.42 -9.45
N PHE A 138 -5.87 12.23 -10.07
CA PHE A 138 -6.29 13.34 -10.92
C PHE A 138 -6.32 12.87 -12.36
N HIS A 139 -7.50 12.84 -12.96
CA HIS A 139 -7.66 12.61 -14.38
C HIS A 139 -7.44 13.96 -15.06
N ASN A 140 -6.44 14.05 -15.94
CA ASN A 140 -6.32 15.22 -16.80
C ASN A 140 -7.63 15.31 -17.60
N GLY A 141 -8.32 16.45 -17.49
CA GLY A 141 -9.46 16.71 -18.35
C GLY A 141 -8.97 16.73 -19.79
N ASP A 142 -9.61 15.96 -20.66
CA ASP A 142 -9.52 16.19 -22.11
C ASP A 142 -9.96 17.62 -22.45
#